data_AF-A0A432U357-F1
#
_entry.id   AF-A0A432U357-F1
#
_cell.length_a   1.000
_cell.length_b   1.000
_cell.length_c   1.000
_cell.angle_alpha   90.00
_cell.angle_beta   90.00
_cell.angle_gamma   90.00
#
_symmetry.space_group_name_H-M   'P 1'
#
loop_
_entity.id
_entity.type
_entity.pdbx_description
1 polymer ?
#
loop_
_entity_poly.entity_id
_entity_poly.type
_entity_poly.pdbx_seq_one_letter_code
_entity_poly.pdbx_strand_id
1 'polypeptide(L)'
;FSKEALYWYTLKVAKTYKSEMLKANAWHHRSDALSSIVVFIGILGSLNGYLYLDGVAAIVVGLMVIYIAWELGIGATKELVDTSIDAAQVEQLRHAIGMISGVNNVHSLRTRKIGQAISADVHVQVDPFLSVSEGHIISVSVERVAKECLEDLHDVTVHIDPEDDETAAPCENLPERAEALGILNKALFNNKCDGEIKRIQLHYLDGKIHVDFFLPLSCLSSDKSYDEILDKLTEVVRDLPEFGDIKVYFG
;
A
#
# COMPACT_ATOMS: atom_id res chain seq x y z
N PHE A 1 28.25 39.52 0.08
CA PHE A 1 29.31 38.60 -0.36
C PHE A 1 29.25 37.25 0.35
N SER A 2 29.29 37.18 1.69
CA SER A 2 29.24 35.92 2.45
C SER A 2 27.93 35.11 2.25
N LYS A 3 26.76 35.75 2.29
CA LYS A 3 25.45 35.05 2.09
C LYS A 3 25.25 34.51 0.67
N GLU A 4 25.70 35.25 -0.35
CA GLU A 4 25.62 34.81 -1.75
C GLU A 4 26.59 33.64 -2.02
N ALA A 5 27.80 33.67 -1.44
CA ALA A 5 28.72 32.54 -1.50
C ALA A 5 28.13 31.28 -0.83
N LEU A 6 27.42 31.47 0.29
CA LEU A 6 26.69 30.40 0.98
C LEU A 6 25.54 29.86 0.11
N TYR A 7 24.77 30.72 -0.56
CA TYR A 7 23.74 30.31 -1.52
C TYR A 7 24.30 29.38 -2.61
N TRP A 8 25.36 29.79 -3.30
CA TRP A 8 25.96 28.98 -4.37
C TRP A 8 26.53 27.66 -3.86
N TYR A 9 27.14 27.67 -2.67
CA TYR A 9 27.64 26.46 -2.03
C TYR A 9 26.50 25.50 -1.67
N THR A 10 25.49 25.98 -0.93
CA THR A 10 24.36 25.16 -0.49
C THR A 10 23.53 24.66 -1.67
N LEU A 11 23.37 25.46 -2.74
CA LEU A 11 22.67 25.04 -3.95
C LEU A 11 23.44 23.94 -4.71
N LYS A 12 24.77 24.05 -4.77
CA LYS A 12 25.62 23.02 -5.38
C LYS A 12 25.48 21.71 -4.61
N VAL A 13 25.56 21.75 -3.28
CA VAL A 13 25.37 20.58 -2.41
C VAL A 13 23.94 20.03 -2.54
N ALA A 14 22.91 20.89 -2.55
CA ALA A 14 21.52 20.49 -2.71
C ALA A 14 21.27 19.72 -4.02
N LYS A 15 21.86 20.17 -5.14
CA LYS A 15 21.77 19.48 -6.43
C LYS A 15 22.54 18.16 -6.44
N THR A 16 23.71 18.10 -5.82
CA THR A 16 24.52 16.87 -5.73
C THR A 16 23.80 15.79 -4.92
N TYR A 17 23.14 16.17 -3.83
CA TYR A 17 22.45 15.24 -2.92
C TYR A 17 20.92 15.17 -3.15
N LYS A 18 20.41 15.70 -4.26
CA LYS A 18 18.96 15.79 -4.59
C LYS A 18 18.07 16.22 -3.40
N SER A 19 18.58 17.10 -2.54
CA SER A 19 17.91 17.47 -1.29
C SER A 19 17.09 18.73 -1.46
N GLU A 20 15.75 18.59 -1.45
CA GLU A 20 14.83 19.72 -1.46
C GLU A 20 14.96 20.58 -0.19
N MET A 21 15.29 19.97 0.96
CA MET A 21 15.61 20.71 2.20
C MET A 21 16.82 21.65 2.02
N LEU A 22 17.93 21.17 1.45
CA LEU A 22 19.12 21.99 1.22
C LEU A 22 18.87 23.08 0.17
N LYS A 23 18.04 22.79 -0.84
CA LYS A 23 17.65 23.76 -1.87
C LYS A 23 16.77 24.87 -1.28
N ALA A 24 15.82 24.53 -0.41
CA ALA A 24 15.03 25.50 0.35
C ALA A 24 15.93 26.37 1.24
N ASN A 25 16.90 25.77 1.94
CA ASN A 25 17.87 26.51 2.75
C ASN A 25 18.76 27.45 1.91
N ALA A 26 19.16 27.03 0.71
CA ALA A 26 19.88 27.91 -0.22
C ALA A 26 19.00 29.13 -0.59
N TRP A 27 17.73 28.91 -0.94
CA TRP A 27 16.80 29.99 -1.27
C TRP A 27 16.59 30.96 -0.10
N HIS A 28 16.55 30.45 1.13
CA HIS A 28 16.50 31.27 2.34
C HIS A 28 17.70 32.22 2.44
N HIS A 29 18.92 31.74 2.21
CA HIS A 29 20.12 32.58 2.22
C HIS A 29 20.08 33.71 1.17
N ARG A 30 19.51 33.42 0.00
CA ARG A 30 19.34 34.42 -1.07
C ARG A 30 18.31 35.48 -0.69
N SER A 31 17.18 35.07 -0.12
CA SER A 31 16.15 36.01 0.33
C SER A 31 16.66 36.91 1.47
N ASP A 32 17.44 36.35 2.40
CA ASP A 32 18.09 37.11 3.47
C ASP A 32 19.13 38.11 2.95
N ALA A 33 19.77 37.83 1.82
CA ALA A 33 20.69 38.77 1.17
C ALA A 33 19.91 39.92 0.51
N LEU A 34 18.78 39.61 -0.14
CA LEU A 34 17.91 40.60 -0.76
C LEU A 34 17.25 41.52 0.28
N SER A 35 16.74 40.96 1.39
CA SER A 35 16.17 41.75 2.48
C SER A 35 17.19 42.72 3.08
N SER A 36 18.45 42.30 3.22
CA SER A 36 19.54 43.16 3.72
C SER A 36 19.81 44.36 2.78
N ILE A 37 19.70 44.17 1.46
CA ILE A 37 19.84 45.25 0.48
C ILE A 37 18.66 46.23 0.58
N VAL A 38 17.43 45.72 0.73
CA VAL A 38 16.23 46.56 0.89
C VAL A 38 16.33 47.43 2.14
N VAL A 39 16.74 46.86 3.29
CA VAL A 39 16.97 47.60 4.53
C VAL A 39 18.07 48.65 4.35
N PHE A 40 19.18 48.30 3.70
CA PHE A 40 20.29 49.24 3.46
C PHE A 40 19.85 50.45 2.63
N ILE A 41 19.06 50.24 1.57
CA ILE A 41 18.49 51.31 0.76
C ILE A 41 17.52 52.18 1.59
N GLY A 42 16.69 51.55 2.44
CA GLY A 42 15.77 52.26 3.34
C GLY A 42 16.51 53.19 4.32
N ILE A 43 17.57 52.69 4.95
CA ILE A 43 18.41 53.47 5.88
C ILE A 43 19.12 54.61 5.14
N LEU A 44 19.74 54.35 3.99
CA LEU A 44 20.39 55.40 3.19
C LEU A 44 19.40 56.48 2.74
N GLY A 45 18.20 56.09 2.32
CA GLY A 45 17.14 57.02 1.95
C GLY A 45 16.69 57.90 3.12
N SER A 46 16.55 57.31 4.31
CA SER A 46 16.22 58.02 5.54
C SER A 46 17.29 59.06 5.91
N LEU A 47 18.57 58.70 5.80
CA LEU A 47 19.70 59.60 6.04
C LEU A 47 19.77 60.79 5.04
N ASN A 48 19.21 60.63 3.83
CA ASN A 48 19.12 61.69 2.82
C ASN A 48 17.85 62.57 2.98
N GLY A 49 17.14 62.47 4.10
CA GLY A 49 16.00 63.33 4.46
C GLY A 49 14.62 62.72 4.24
N TYR A 50 14.53 61.48 3.71
CA TYR A 50 13.26 60.79 3.48
C TYR A 50 12.95 59.81 4.63
N LEU A 51 12.52 60.32 5.80
CA LEU A 51 12.29 59.51 7.01
C LEU A 51 11.32 58.32 6.84
N TYR A 52 10.40 58.37 5.87
CA TYR A 52 9.41 57.30 5.65
C TYR A 52 9.98 56.07 4.93
N LEU A 53 11.15 56.18 4.27
CA LEU A 53 11.72 55.07 3.48
C LEU A 53 12.15 53.88 4.35
N ASP A 54 12.55 54.11 5.59
CA ASP A 54 12.86 53.04 6.55
C ASP A 54 11.61 52.22 6.91
N GLY A 55 10.49 52.89 7.16
CA GLY A 55 9.20 52.24 7.42
C GLY A 55 8.68 51.44 6.21
N VAL A 56 8.85 51.96 4.99
CA VAL A 56 8.51 51.24 3.75
C VAL A 56 9.40 50.00 3.58
N ALA A 57 10.70 50.13 3.81
CA ALA A 57 11.64 49.00 3.75
C ALA A 57 11.26 47.91 4.76
N ALA A 58 10.89 48.28 5.99
CA ALA A 58 10.44 47.33 7.01
C ALA A 58 9.17 46.58 6.59
N ILE A 59 8.19 47.25 5.99
CA ILE A 59 6.96 46.61 5.47
C ILE A 59 7.30 45.61 4.36
N VAL A 60 8.14 46.01 3.40
CA VAL A 60 8.56 45.13 2.29
C VAL A 60 9.26 43.88 2.82
N VAL A 61 10.18 44.03 3.76
CA VAL A 61 10.87 42.90 4.38
C VAL A 61 9.89 42.02 5.16
N GLY A 62 8.96 42.61 5.91
CA GLY A 62 7.91 41.86 6.62
C GLY A 62 7.07 40.99 5.68
N LEU A 63 6.66 41.53 4.53
CA LEU A 63 5.92 40.76 3.51
C LEU A 63 6.77 39.64 2.91
N MET A 64 8.07 39.88 2.65
CA MET A 64 8.98 38.84 2.18
C MET A 64 9.11 37.69 3.19
N VAL A 65 9.26 38.00 4.48
CA VAL A 65 9.37 36.98 5.54
C VAL A 65 8.09 36.16 5.64
N ILE A 66 6.91 36.81 5.60
CA ILE A 66 5.61 36.11 5.61
C ILE A 66 5.49 35.18 4.41
N TYR A 67 5.85 35.63 3.21
CA TYR A 67 5.78 34.83 1.99
C TYR A 67 6.67 33.57 2.08
N ILE A 68 7.92 33.72 2.55
CA ILE A 68 8.85 32.59 2.71
C ILE A 68 8.34 31.61 3.77
N ALA A 69 7.87 32.13 4.91
CA ALA A 69 7.31 31.29 5.98
C ALA A 69 6.11 30.49 5.48
N TRP A 70 5.26 31.09 4.65
CA TRP A 70 4.10 30.44 4.04
C TRP A 70 4.52 29.34 3.05
N GLU A 71 5.45 29.63 2.14
CA GLU A 71 5.96 28.67 1.15
C GLU A 71 6.62 27.46 1.83
N LEU A 72 7.47 27.70 2.84
CA LEU A 72 8.11 26.65 3.63
C LEU A 72 7.10 25.86 4.47
N GLY A 73 6.13 26.54 5.06
CA GLY A 73 5.08 25.91 5.86
C GLY A 73 4.20 24.95 5.04
N ILE A 74 3.82 25.35 3.83
CA ILE A 74 3.06 24.47 2.92
C ILE A 74 3.91 23.29 2.46
N GLY A 75 5.20 23.49 2.16
CA GLY A 75 6.10 22.40 1.79
C GLY A 75 6.22 21.36 2.90
N ALA A 76 6.53 21.80 4.12
CA ALA A 76 6.68 20.92 5.28
C ALA A 76 5.38 20.19 5.64
N THR A 77 4.23 20.86 5.55
CA THR A 77 2.93 20.22 5.81
C THR A 77 2.59 19.17 4.77
N LYS A 78 2.91 19.38 3.48
CA LYS A 78 2.72 18.36 2.44
C LYS A 78 3.61 17.14 2.64
N GLU A 79 4.85 17.33 3.07
CA GLU A 79 5.73 16.21 3.43
C GLU A 79 5.18 15.44 4.65
N LEU A 80 4.63 16.15 5.64
CA LEU A 80 4.08 15.53 6.85
C LEU A 80 2.80 14.72 6.62
N VAL A 81 2.05 15.03 5.56
CA VAL A 81 0.77 14.37 5.24
C VAL A 81 0.97 13.17 4.30
N ASP A 82 2.20 12.66 4.17
CA ASP A 82 2.54 11.49 3.35
C ASP A 82 2.00 11.60 1.91
N THR A 83 2.28 12.73 1.25
CA THR A 83 1.75 13.00 -0.09
C THR A 83 2.15 11.89 -1.10
N SER A 84 1.15 11.43 -1.87
CA SER A 84 1.32 10.46 -2.96
C SER A 84 2.32 10.94 -4.02
N ILE A 85 2.91 10.00 -4.75
CA ILE A 85 3.63 10.32 -5.99
C ILE A 85 2.65 10.81 -7.07
N ASP A 86 3.19 11.33 -8.18
CA ASP A 86 2.38 11.90 -9.25
C ASP A 86 1.40 10.86 -9.82
N ALA A 87 0.19 11.29 -10.16
CA ALA A 87 -0.87 10.39 -10.62
C ALA A 87 -0.46 9.58 -11.86
N ALA A 88 0.35 10.15 -12.76
CA ALA A 88 0.86 9.42 -13.92
C ALA A 88 1.84 8.30 -13.52
N GLN A 89 2.65 8.52 -12.49
CA GLN A 89 3.56 7.50 -11.95
C GLN A 89 2.80 6.40 -11.21
N VAL A 90 1.74 6.74 -10.47
CA VAL A 90 0.85 5.74 -9.85
C VAL A 90 0.21 4.86 -10.91
N GLU A 91 -0.30 5.46 -11.99
CA GLU A 91 -0.96 4.70 -13.07
C GLU A 91 0.04 3.83 -13.84
N GLN A 92 1.24 4.34 -14.09
CA GLN A 92 2.33 3.56 -14.68
C GLN A 92 2.67 2.34 -13.82
N LEU A 93 2.78 2.52 -12.50
CA LEU A 93 3.06 1.46 -11.55
C LEU A 93 1.93 0.43 -11.52
N ARG A 94 0.67 0.88 -11.46
CA ARG A 94 -0.52 0.01 -11.50
C ARG A 94 -0.54 -0.84 -12.76
N HIS A 95 -0.30 -0.23 -13.91
CA HIS A 95 -0.23 -0.94 -15.19
C HIS A 95 0.92 -1.96 -15.23
N ALA A 96 2.12 -1.58 -14.78
CA ALA A 96 3.26 -2.49 -14.75
C ALA A 96 3.01 -3.74 -13.89
N ILE A 97 2.40 -3.56 -12.70
CA ILE A 97 2.03 -4.65 -11.81
C ILE A 97 0.91 -5.50 -12.40
N GLY A 98 -0.11 -4.89 -13.02
CA GLY A 98 -1.23 -5.60 -13.63
C GLY A 98 -0.86 -6.48 -14.83
N MET A 99 0.33 -6.30 -15.41
CA MET A 99 0.84 -7.14 -16.50
C MET A 99 1.55 -8.42 -16.02
N ILE A 100 1.72 -8.60 -14.71
CA ILE A 100 2.37 -9.78 -14.13
C ILE A 100 1.43 -10.99 -14.24
N SER A 101 1.95 -12.12 -14.73
CA SER A 101 1.19 -13.36 -14.77
C SER A 101 0.76 -13.82 -13.36
N GLY A 102 -0.52 -14.13 -13.19
CA GLY A 102 -1.10 -14.51 -11.90
C GLY A 102 -1.69 -13.35 -11.11
N VAL A 103 -1.50 -12.11 -11.56
CA VAL A 103 -2.23 -10.94 -11.06
C VAL A 103 -3.52 -10.79 -11.84
N ASN A 104 -4.65 -10.91 -11.15
CA ASN A 104 -5.98 -10.72 -11.74
C ASN A 104 -6.39 -9.25 -11.71
N ASN A 105 -6.12 -8.56 -10.60
CA ASN A 105 -6.44 -7.17 -10.41
C ASN A 105 -5.47 -6.50 -9.42
N VAL A 106 -5.24 -5.21 -9.61
CA VAL A 106 -4.61 -4.34 -8.62
C VAL A 106 -5.69 -3.33 -8.22
N HIS A 107 -6.49 -3.68 -7.21
CA HIS A 107 -7.59 -2.82 -6.75
C HIS A 107 -7.07 -1.63 -5.91
N SER A 108 -6.23 -1.86 -4.91
CA SER A 108 -5.63 -0.81 -4.08
C SER A 108 -4.13 -0.63 -4.38
N LEU A 109 -3.74 0.61 -4.66
CA LEU A 109 -2.34 1.02 -4.79
C LEU A 109 -2.19 2.36 -4.10
N ARG A 110 -1.49 2.36 -2.96
CA ARG A 110 -1.20 3.56 -2.18
C ARG A 110 0.29 3.81 -2.21
N THR A 111 0.66 5.07 -2.33
CA THR A 111 2.07 5.47 -2.35
C THR A 111 2.26 6.65 -1.44
N ARG A 112 3.45 6.74 -0.86
CA ARG A 112 3.86 7.86 -0.01
C ARG A 112 5.32 8.19 -0.28
N LYS A 113 5.65 9.48 -0.23
CA LYS A 113 7.02 9.96 -0.25
C LYS A 113 7.58 10.06 1.16
N ILE A 114 8.71 9.42 1.40
CA ILE A 114 9.46 9.47 2.64
C ILE A 114 10.84 10.07 2.33
N GLY A 115 10.95 11.39 2.46
CA GLY A 115 12.13 12.14 2.04
C GLY A 115 12.37 12.00 0.53
N GLN A 116 13.47 11.34 0.14
CA GLN A 116 13.78 11.04 -1.27
C GLN A 116 13.32 9.66 -1.72
N ALA A 117 12.87 8.82 -0.78
CA ALA A 117 12.39 7.48 -1.06
C ALA A 117 10.89 7.48 -1.31
N ILE A 118 10.41 6.51 -2.08
CA ILE A 118 9.00 6.17 -2.21
C ILE A 118 8.77 4.85 -1.50
N SER A 119 7.64 4.75 -0.80
CA SER A 119 7.09 3.51 -0.25
C SER A 119 5.70 3.28 -0.87
N ALA A 120 5.38 2.03 -1.18
CA ALA A 120 4.10 1.65 -1.77
C ALA A 120 3.45 0.49 -1.00
N ASP A 121 2.15 0.60 -0.78
CA ASP A 121 1.29 -0.48 -0.29
C ASP A 121 0.39 -0.90 -1.46
N VAL A 122 0.53 -2.15 -1.89
CA VAL A 122 -0.18 -2.71 -3.03
C VAL A 122 -1.03 -3.87 -2.56
N HIS A 123 -2.31 -3.85 -2.91
CA HIS A 123 -3.16 -5.03 -2.80
C HIS A 123 -3.38 -5.60 -4.18
N VAL A 124 -3.18 -6.90 -4.29
CA VAL A 124 -3.17 -7.63 -5.55
C VAL A 124 -4.09 -8.82 -5.42
N GLN A 125 -5.12 -8.83 -6.27
CA GLN A 125 -6.01 -9.96 -6.39
C GLN A 125 -5.36 -11.05 -7.23
N VAL A 126 -5.37 -12.28 -6.71
CA VAL A 126 -4.86 -13.48 -7.40
C VAL A 126 -5.95 -14.54 -7.49
N ASP A 127 -5.65 -15.70 -8.06
CA ASP A 127 -6.61 -16.82 -8.05
C ASP A 127 -6.82 -17.34 -6.61
N PRO A 128 -8.08 -17.48 -6.15
CA PRO A 128 -8.41 -17.85 -4.76
C PRO A 128 -7.88 -19.20 -4.30
N PHE A 129 -7.66 -20.13 -5.24
CA PHE A 129 -7.29 -21.52 -4.94
C PHE A 129 -5.79 -21.77 -5.06
N LEU A 130 -4.99 -20.72 -5.28
CA LEU A 130 -3.53 -20.81 -5.29
C LEU A 130 -2.98 -21.26 -3.95
N SER A 131 -1.83 -21.94 -4.01
CA SER A 131 -1.08 -22.21 -2.79
C SER A 131 -0.54 -20.92 -2.19
N VAL A 132 -0.45 -20.84 -0.87
CA VAL A 132 0.18 -19.70 -0.17
C VAL A 132 1.62 -19.45 -0.67
N SER A 133 2.35 -20.52 -0.98
CA SER A 133 3.69 -20.43 -1.56
C SER A 133 3.72 -19.80 -2.96
N GLU A 134 2.69 -20.03 -3.77
CA GLU A 134 2.58 -19.44 -5.10
C GLU A 134 2.09 -17.99 -5.02
N GLY A 135 1.15 -17.68 -4.12
CA GLY A 135 0.80 -16.30 -3.78
C GLY A 135 2.04 -15.50 -3.33
N HIS A 136 2.91 -16.11 -2.54
CA HIS A 136 4.18 -15.50 -2.14
C HIS A 136 5.12 -15.21 -3.33
N ILE A 137 5.26 -16.12 -4.30
CA ILE A 137 6.14 -15.84 -5.45
C ILE A 137 5.57 -14.76 -6.38
N ILE A 138 4.24 -14.67 -6.47
CA ILE A 138 3.57 -13.55 -7.14
C ILE A 138 3.88 -12.24 -6.41
N SER A 139 3.79 -12.21 -5.08
CA SER A 139 4.09 -10.99 -4.30
C SER A 139 5.54 -10.53 -4.46
N VAL A 140 6.51 -11.45 -4.48
CA VAL A 140 7.91 -11.16 -4.78
C VAL A 140 8.07 -10.60 -6.20
N SER A 141 7.30 -11.11 -7.16
CA SER A 141 7.32 -10.61 -8.54
C SER A 141 6.77 -9.19 -8.63
N VAL A 142 5.69 -8.90 -7.91
CA VAL A 142 5.08 -7.57 -7.79
C VAL A 142 6.09 -6.58 -7.19
N GLU A 143 6.72 -6.92 -6.07
CA GLU A 143 7.74 -6.08 -5.43
C GLU A 143 8.88 -5.77 -6.41
N ARG A 144 9.41 -6.80 -7.08
CA ARG A 144 10.51 -6.64 -8.04
C ARG A 144 10.13 -5.71 -9.20
N VAL A 145 8.99 -5.96 -9.85
CA VAL A 145 8.53 -5.15 -10.99
C VAL A 145 8.24 -3.71 -10.56
N ALA A 146 7.67 -3.52 -9.37
CA ALA A 146 7.43 -2.19 -8.81
C ALA A 146 8.73 -1.40 -8.66
N LYS A 147 9.77 -2.02 -8.07
CA LYS A 147 11.10 -1.42 -7.89
C LYS A 147 11.83 -1.17 -9.21
N GLU A 148 11.65 -2.05 -10.20
CA GLU A 148 12.18 -1.85 -11.56
C GLU A 148 11.47 -0.72 -12.32
N CYS A 149 10.18 -0.49 -12.04
CA CYS A 149 9.37 0.55 -12.67
C CYS A 149 9.71 1.96 -12.16
N LEU A 150 9.97 2.10 -10.86
CA LEU A 150 10.27 3.37 -10.20
C LEU A 150 11.59 3.28 -9.42
N GLU A 151 12.63 3.95 -9.91
CA GLU A 151 14.00 3.87 -9.34
C GLU A 151 14.08 4.31 -7.86
N ASP A 152 13.26 5.28 -7.46
CA ASP A 152 13.22 5.80 -6.08
C ASP A 152 12.28 4.99 -5.15
N LEU A 153 11.64 3.92 -5.64
CA LEU A 153 10.77 3.04 -4.85
C LEU A 153 11.61 2.00 -4.11
N HIS A 154 11.73 2.14 -2.80
CA HIS A 154 12.61 1.29 -1.98
C HIS A 154 11.85 0.25 -1.17
N ASP A 155 10.63 0.57 -0.76
CA ASP A 155 9.82 -0.24 0.13
C ASP A 155 8.48 -0.53 -0.53
N VAL A 156 8.11 -1.80 -0.61
CA VAL A 156 6.85 -2.24 -1.22
C VAL A 156 6.26 -3.32 -0.34
N THR A 157 5.11 -3.04 0.25
CA THR A 157 4.31 -4.04 0.96
C THR A 157 3.25 -4.56 0.00
N VAL A 158 3.25 -5.87 -0.21
CA VAL A 158 2.30 -6.52 -1.12
C VAL A 158 1.35 -7.39 -0.31
N HIS A 159 0.07 -7.04 -0.36
CA HIS A 159 -1.04 -7.84 0.14
C HIS A 159 -1.59 -8.67 -1.01
N ILE A 160 -1.72 -9.98 -0.77
CA ILE A 160 -2.31 -10.91 -1.72
C ILE A 160 -3.72 -11.22 -1.25
N ASP A 161 -4.70 -10.83 -2.06
CA ASP A 161 -6.10 -10.98 -1.75
C ASP A 161 -6.73 -12.03 -2.70
N PRO A 162 -7.52 -12.98 -2.18
CA PRO A 162 -8.21 -13.95 -3.03
C PRO A 162 -9.41 -13.34 -3.74
N GLU A 163 -10.00 -12.29 -3.18
CA GLU A 163 -11.23 -11.64 -3.65
C GLU A 163 -11.06 -10.12 -3.60
N ASP A 164 -11.92 -9.41 -4.33
CA ASP A 164 -11.93 -7.94 -4.29
C ASP A 164 -12.72 -7.47 -3.07
N ASP A 165 -12.02 -6.96 -2.07
CA ASP A 165 -12.57 -6.50 -0.79
C ASP A 165 -13.49 -5.28 -0.90
N GLU A 166 -13.49 -4.56 -2.03
CA GLU A 166 -14.45 -3.48 -2.30
C GLU A 166 -15.83 -3.99 -2.74
N THR A 167 -15.93 -5.23 -3.25
CA THR A 167 -17.16 -5.78 -3.85
C THR A 167 -17.62 -7.10 -3.23
N ALA A 168 -16.73 -7.88 -2.63
CA ALA A 168 -17.05 -9.15 -2.00
C ALA A 168 -17.70 -8.97 -0.63
N ALA A 169 -18.53 -9.95 -0.23
CA ALA A 169 -19.11 -9.96 1.10
C ALA A 169 -18.00 -10.16 2.15
N PRO A 170 -17.85 -9.26 3.13
CA PRO A 170 -16.78 -9.39 4.11
C PRO A 170 -16.95 -10.70 4.90
N CYS A 171 -15.87 -11.49 5.00
CA CYS A 171 -15.75 -12.66 5.86
C CYS A 171 -15.69 -12.30 7.37
N GLU A 172 -16.28 -11.18 7.79
CA GLU A 172 -16.14 -10.59 9.13
C GLU A 172 -16.70 -11.44 10.27
N ASN A 173 -17.69 -12.30 9.99
CA ASN A 173 -18.40 -13.10 11.00
C ASN A 173 -18.24 -14.62 10.82
N LEU A 174 -17.24 -15.05 10.05
CA LEU A 174 -16.97 -16.48 9.86
C LEU A 174 -16.11 -17.04 11.00
N PRO A 175 -16.35 -18.29 11.43
CA PRO A 175 -15.54 -18.91 12.48
C PRO A 175 -14.08 -19.06 12.02
N GLU A 176 -13.16 -18.76 12.94
CA GLU A 176 -11.74 -19.00 12.71
C GLU A 176 -11.48 -20.49 12.45
N ARG A 177 -10.35 -20.80 11.81
CA ARG A 177 -10.00 -22.16 11.36
C ARG A 177 -10.26 -23.24 12.42
N ALA A 178 -9.84 -23.00 13.67
CA ALA A 178 -9.98 -24.00 14.73
C ALA A 178 -11.44 -24.27 15.08
N GLU A 179 -12.26 -23.23 15.15
CA GLU A 179 -13.69 -23.32 15.41
C GLU A 179 -14.44 -23.95 14.23
N ALA A 180 -14.15 -23.51 13.00
CA ALA A 180 -14.73 -24.07 11.79
C ALA A 180 -14.48 -25.58 11.68
N LEU A 181 -13.25 -26.03 11.95
CA LEU A 181 -12.92 -27.45 12.00
C LEU A 181 -13.65 -28.17 13.15
N GLY A 182 -13.84 -27.52 14.30
CA GLY A 182 -14.62 -28.08 15.41
C GLY A 182 -16.09 -28.32 15.05
N ILE A 183 -16.72 -27.34 14.42
CA ILE A 183 -18.10 -27.43 13.91
C ILE A 183 -18.21 -28.57 12.89
N LEU A 184 -17.31 -28.58 11.91
CA LEU A 184 -17.30 -29.56 10.83
C LEU A 184 -17.07 -30.99 11.35
N ASN A 185 -16.09 -31.20 12.22
CA ASN A 185 -15.82 -32.52 12.80
C ASN A 185 -16.99 -33.04 13.63
N LYS A 186 -17.68 -32.17 14.38
CA LYS A 186 -18.87 -32.54 15.14
C LYS A 186 -20.02 -32.94 14.21
N ALA A 187 -20.23 -32.19 13.12
CA ALA A 187 -21.25 -32.49 12.12
C ALA A 187 -20.97 -33.82 11.40
N LEU A 188 -19.72 -34.08 11.01
CA LEU A 188 -19.29 -35.33 10.39
C LEU A 188 -19.50 -36.53 11.32
N PHE A 189 -19.11 -36.42 12.59
CA PHE A 189 -19.28 -37.47 13.59
C PHE A 189 -20.76 -37.80 13.83
N ASN A 190 -21.60 -36.77 13.99
CA ASN A 190 -23.04 -36.97 14.22
C ASN A 190 -23.75 -37.67 13.05
N ASN A 191 -23.28 -37.43 11.83
CA ASN A 191 -23.83 -38.02 10.60
C ASN A 191 -23.11 -39.31 10.15
N LYS A 192 -22.29 -39.91 11.04
CA LYS A 192 -21.56 -41.15 10.78
C LYS A 192 -20.72 -41.06 9.49
N CYS A 193 -20.08 -39.92 9.28
CA CYS A 193 -19.17 -39.66 8.16
C CYS A 193 -17.71 -39.86 8.61
N ASP A 194 -17.48 -40.94 9.36
CA ASP A 194 -16.23 -41.25 10.09
C ASP A 194 -15.16 -41.87 9.18
N GLY A 195 -15.25 -41.64 7.87
CA GLY A 195 -14.21 -42.08 6.94
C GLY A 195 -12.85 -41.49 7.33
N GLU A 196 -11.76 -42.16 6.97
CA GLU A 196 -10.41 -41.63 7.17
C GLU A 196 -10.22 -40.37 6.32
N ILE A 197 -10.64 -39.19 6.78
CA ILE A 197 -10.35 -37.93 6.10
C ILE A 197 -8.88 -37.62 6.34
N LYS A 198 -8.06 -37.71 5.29
CA LYS A 198 -6.61 -37.44 5.38
C LYS A 198 -6.33 -35.97 5.63
N ARG A 199 -7.08 -35.09 4.97
CA ARG A 199 -6.88 -33.64 5.03
C ARG A 199 -8.18 -32.90 4.74
N ILE A 200 -8.40 -31.81 5.48
CA ILE A 200 -9.44 -30.83 5.22
C ILE A 200 -8.75 -29.50 4.91
N GLN A 201 -9.09 -28.92 3.77
CA GLN A 201 -8.67 -27.58 3.39
C GLN A 201 -9.91 -26.69 3.34
N LEU A 202 -9.78 -25.51 3.96
CA LEU A 202 -10.86 -24.52 4.09
C LEU A 202 -10.51 -23.33 3.20
N HIS A 203 -11.49 -22.83 2.47
CA HIS A 203 -11.38 -21.64 1.64
C HIS A 203 -12.46 -20.64 2.09
N TYR A 204 -12.04 -19.46 2.51
CA TYR A 204 -12.93 -18.41 3.00
C TYR A 204 -13.20 -17.46 1.84
N LEU A 205 -14.31 -17.68 1.14
CA LEU A 205 -14.66 -17.01 -0.11
C LEU A 205 -16.16 -16.71 -0.14
N ASP A 206 -16.57 -15.64 -0.82
CA ASP A 206 -17.96 -15.23 -1.01
C ASP A 206 -18.78 -15.17 0.31
N GLY A 207 -18.12 -14.80 1.42
CA GLY A 207 -18.74 -14.77 2.75
C GLY A 207 -19.11 -16.14 3.32
N LYS A 208 -18.53 -17.23 2.82
CA LYS A 208 -18.72 -18.60 3.28
C LYS A 208 -17.40 -19.37 3.43
N ILE A 209 -17.47 -20.52 4.09
CA ILE A 209 -16.37 -21.48 4.19
C ILE A 209 -16.62 -22.64 3.21
N HIS A 210 -15.91 -22.62 2.09
CA HIS A 210 -15.87 -23.75 1.16
C HIS A 210 -14.87 -24.81 1.64
N VAL A 211 -15.18 -26.09 1.41
CA VAL A 211 -14.41 -27.20 2.01
C VAL A 211 -13.94 -28.20 0.98
N ASP A 212 -12.63 -28.41 0.95
CA ASP A 212 -12.00 -29.49 0.20
C ASP A 212 -11.66 -30.65 1.13
N PHE A 213 -12.32 -31.79 0.90
CA PHE A 213 -12.06 -33.05 1.59
C PHE A 213 -11.09 -33.91 0.78
N PHE A 214 -10.01 -34.35 1.41
CA PHE A 214 -9.07 -35.31 0.84
C PHE A 214 -9.21 -36.65 1.54
N LEU A 215 -9.68 -37.66 0.81
CA LEU A 215 -9.92 -39.01 1.31
C LEU A 215 -8.93 -40.00 0.67
N PRO A 216 -8.62 -41.13 1.34
CA PRO A 216 -7.87 -42.22 0.75
C PRO A 216 -8.67 -42.89 -0.35
N LEU A 217 -7.97 -43.42 -1.36
CA LEU A 217 -8.57 -44.27 -2.40
C LEU A 217 -9.32 -45.49 -1.84
N SER A 218 -8.99 -45.95 -0.62
CA SER A 218 -9.69 -47.04 0.06
C SER A 218 -11.16 -46.73 0.36
N CYS A 219 -11.57 -45.45 0.37
CA CYS A 219 -12.97 -45.07 0.51
C CYS A 219 -13.80 -45.40 -0.73
N LEU A 220 -13.17 -45.50 -1.91
CA LEU A 220 -13.81 -45.98 -3.14
C LEU A 220 -13.78 -47.51 -3.11
N SER A 221 -14.95 -48.11 -2.92
CA SER A 221 -15.13 -49.56 -2.91
C SER A 221 -16.27 -49.93 -3.85
N SER A 222 -16.46 -51.22 -4.14
CA SER A 222 -17.56 -51.68 -5.00
C SER A 222 -18.94 -51.21 -4.54
N ASP A 223 -19.08 -50.91 -3.24
CA ASP A 223 -20.34 -50.56 -2.58
C ASP A 223 -20.49 -49.06 -2.31
N LYS A 224 -19.48 -48.22 -2.63
CA LYS A 224 -19.54 -46.76 -2.41
C LYS A 224 -19.00 -46.00 -3.61
N SER A 225 -19.89 -45.35 -4.34
CA SER A 225 -19.52 -44.49 -5.47
C SER A 225 -19.00 -43.13 -5.00
N TYR A 226 -18.26 -42.44 -5.87
CA TYR A 226 -17.88 -41.04 -5.71
C TYR A 226 -19.10 -40.16 -5.39
N ASP A 227 -20.17 -40.30 -6.17
CA ASP A 227 -21.38 -39.48 -6.05
C ASP A 227 -22.06 -39.69 -4.70
N GLU A 228 -22.10 -40.93 -4.19
CA GLU A 228 -22.69 -41.24 -2.88
C GLU A 228 -21.92 -40.59 -1.72
N ILE A 229 -20.58 -40.54 -1.82
CA ILE A 229 -19.73 -39.89 -0.83
C ILE A 229 -19.92 -38.38 -0.89
N LEU A 230 -19.96 -37.82 -2.11
CA LEU A 230 -20.16 -36.39 -2.33
C LEU A 230 -21.54 -35.94 -1.83
N ASP A 231 -22.60 -36.66 -2.17
CA ASP A 231 -23.98 -36.37 -1.74
C ASP A 231 -24.09 -36.40 -0.23
N LYS A 232 -23.52 -37.42 0.41
CA LYS A 232 -23.53 -37.55 1.88
C LYS A 232 -22.79 -36.39 2.56
N LEU A 233 -21.59 -36.05 2.09
CA LEU A 233 -20.84 -34.92 2.66
C LEU A 233 -21.54 -33.58 2.40
N THR A 234 -22.15 -33.42 1.22
CA THR A 234 -22.90 -32.21 0.86
C THR A 234 -24.10 -32.04 1.76
N GLU A 235 -24.83 -33.12 2.08
CA GLU A 235 -25.95 -33.09 3.01
C GLU A 235 -25.53 -32.63 4.41
N VAL A 236 -24.40 -33.15 4.93
CA VAL A 236 -23.86 -32.75 6.24
C VAL A 236 -23.47 -31.27 6.28
N VAL A 237 -22.83 -30.77 5.22
CA VAL A 237 -22.35 -29.38 5.17
C VAL A 237 -23.50 -28.40 4.91
N ARG A 238 -24.55 -28.82 4.19
CA ARG A 238 -25.74 -28.01 3.92
C ARG A 238 -26.48 -27.55 5.19
N ASP A 239 -26.39 -28.33 6.27
CA ASP A 239 -26.99 -28.00 7.56
C ASP A 239 -26.21 -26.92 8.33
N LEU A 240 -25.03 -26.51 7.84
CA LEU A 240 -24.17 -25.51 8.48
C LEU A 240 -24.27 -24.18 7.71
N PRO A 241 -24.84 -23.11 8.29
CA PRO A 241 -25.13 -21.88 7.56
C PRO A 241 -23.87 -21.11 7.11
N GLU A 242 -22.76 -21.25 7.83
CA GLU A 242 -21.48 -20.59 7.52
C GLU A 242 -20.70 -21.28 6.40
N PHE A 243 -21.11 -22.49 6.00
CA PHE A 243 -20.38 -23.29 5.03
C PHE A 243 -21.02 -23.23 3.64
N GLY A 244 -20.17 -23.32 2.62
CA GLY A 244 -20.52 -23.21 1.21
C GLY A 244 -20.34 -24.53 0.46
N ASP A 245 -19.88 -24.42 -0.77
CA ASP A 245 -19.63 -25.57 -1.64
C ASP A 245 -18.51 -26.46 -1.10
N ILE A 246 -18.58 -27.73 -1.48
CA ILE A 246 -17.58 -28.72 -1.12
C ILE A 246 -16.98 -29.37 -2.36
N LYS A 247 -15.73 -29.78 -2.26
CA LYS A 247 -15.08 -30.66 -3.25
C LYS A 247 -14.45 -31.85 -2.54
N VAL A 248 -14.49 -32.99 -3.20
CA VAL A 248 -13.97 -34.25 -2.66
C VAL A 248 -12.90 -34.77 -3.61
N TYR A 249 -11.70 -34.99 -3.06
CA TYR A 249 -10.54 -35.51 -3.76
C TYR A 249 -10.11 -36.85 -3.16
N PHE A 250 -9.62 -37.75 -4.02
CA PHE A 250 -9.13 -39.06 -3.61
C PHE A 250 -7.65 -39.20 -3.98
N GLY A 251 -6.82 -39.63 -3.02
CA GLY A 251 -5.37 -39.83 -3.20
C GLY A 251 -4.70 -40.51 -2.00
#